data_AF-A0AAU5RMT4-F1
#
_entry.id   AF-A0AAU5RMT4-F1
#
_cell.length_a   1.000
_cell.length_b   1.000
_cell.length_c   1.000
_cell.angle_alpha   90.00
_cell.angle_beta   90.00
_cell.angle_gamma   90.00
#
_symmetry.space_group_name_H-M   'P 1'
#
loop_
_entity.id
_entity.type
_entity.pdbx_description
1 polymer ?
#
loop_
_entity_poly.entity_id
_entity_poly.type
_entity_poly.pdbx_seq_one_letter_code
_entity_poly.pdbx_strand_id
1 'polypeptide(L)'
;MASRAFQRSGFVRRFLEVARVAARSTNRVKLSQSAKDILWSESGGHCQNPGCRVDLHAFVDQVHVAELAHIIPASTKGPRATEGPDLTESERADPTNILVLCPTCHTMIDKGPSQYPAGILRRWKERSQRARAIAFGTPQFTSRDEARAAIEPLLGANRAVFQLYGPLDDVFDDTRADQWSRHVVDTVIPNNRALLDLLQSNRDLLTVAEKATLDIFAIHAQQLEERHLEGNWTPGSTRFPEGIDSIMKGDT
;
A
#
# COMPACT_ATOMS: atom_id res chain seq x y z
N MET A 1 6.42 75.16 -11.20
CA MET A 1 6.41 74.06 -10.21
C MET A 1 6.08 72.77 -10.93
N ALA A 2 7.05 71.87 -11.06
CA ALA A 2 6.89 70.58 -11.72
C ALA A 2 6.81 69.47 -10.67
N SER A 3 5.83 68.57 -10.77
CA SER A 3 5.82 67.27 -10.08
C SER A 3 4.96 66.31 -10.90
N ARG A 4 5.54 65.68 -11.94
CA ARG A 4 6.01 64.29 -11.99
C ARG A 4 4.93 63.25 -11.61
N ALA A 5 4.25 62.79 -12.66
CA ALA A 5 3.52 61.53 -12.68
C ALA A 5 4.49 60.36 -12.42
N PHE A 6 4.20 59.54 -11.42
CA PHE A 6 5.01 58.38 -11.08
C PHE A 6 4.49 57.15 -11.84
N GLN A 7 5.25 56.73 -12.87
CA GLN A 7 5.09 55.45 -13.55
C GLN A 7 5.17 54.29 -12.55
N ARG A 8 4.06 53.60 -12.32
CA ARG A 8 4.03 52.27 -11.67
C ARG A 8 3.73 51.20 -12.72
N SER A 9 4.61 51.01 -13.70
CA SER A 9 4.40 50.06 -14.81
C SER A 9 5.43 48.91 -14.91
N GLY A 10 6.31 48.73 -13.92
CA GLY A 10 7.38 47.70 -13.99
C GLY A 10 7.21 46.49 -13.07
N PHE A 11 6.62 46.66 -11.88
CA PHE A 11 6.71 45.65 -10.82
C PHE A 11 5.62 44.56 -10.90
N VAL A 12 4.39 44.92 -11.30
CA VAL A 12 3.27 43.98 -11.42
C VAL A 12 3.43 43.04 -12.62
N ARG A 13 4.07 43.49 -13.70
CA ARG A 13 4.38 42.63 -14.87
C ARG A 13 5.34 41.50 -14.53
N ARG A 14 6.34 41.75 -13.67
CA ARG A 14 7.34 40.74 -13.31
C ARG A 14 6.79 39.65 -12.38
N PHE A 15 5.77 39.95 -11.58
CA PHE A 15 5.06 38.94 -10.78
C PHE A 15 4.14 38.05 -11.63
N LEU A 16 3.49 38.60 -12.66
CA LEU A 16 2.65 37.83 -13.58
C LEU A 16 3.47 36.96 -14.55
N GLU A 17 4.72 37.35 -14.85
CA GLU A 17 5.61 36.59 -15.73
C GLU A 17 6.27 35.40 -15.00
N VAL A 18 6.59 35.53 -13.71
CA VAL A 18 7.06 34.40 -12.87
C VAL A 18 5.95 33.37 -12.64
N ALA A 19 4.69 33.80 -12.50
CA ALA A 19 3.54 32.90 -12.38
C ALA A 19 3.21 32.13 -13.69
N ARG A 20 3.69 32.61 -14.85
CA ARG A 20 3.53 31.90 -16.14
C ARG A 20 4.59 30.81 -16.40
N VAL A 21 5.67 30.76 -15.61
CA VAL A 21 6.75 29.77 -15.78
C VAL A 21 6.44 28.43 -15.08
N ALA A 22 5.39 28.35 -14.26
CA ALA A 22 4.98 27.11 -13.59
C ALA A 22 3.85 26.33 -14.27
N ALA A 23 3.36 26.77 -15.44
CA ALA A 23 2.42 25.98 -16.24
C ALA A 23 3.20 25.10 -17.24
N ARG A 24 3.98 24.14 -16.73
CA ARG A 24 4.50 23.07 -17.59
C ARG A 24 3.30 22.25 -18.08
N SER A 25 3.01 22.39 -19.37
CA SER A 25 2.14 21.53 -20.16
C SER A 25 2.55 20.06 -19.98
N THR A 26 2.01 19.40 -18.96
CA THR A 26 2.01 17.95 -18.86
C THR A 26 0.89 17.46 -19.78
N ASN A 27 1.20 16.64 -20.79
CA ASN A 27 0.20 15.77 -21.39
C ASN A 27 -0.45 14.99 -20.25
N ARG A 28 -1.62 15.46 -19.79
CA ARG A 28 -2.37 14.79 -18.74
C ARG A 28 -3.06 13.63 -19.41
N VAL A 29 -2.52 12.45 -19.19
CA VAL A 29 -3.22 11.20 -19.46
C VAL A 29 -4.60 11.31 -18.83
N LYS A 30 -5.65 11.20 -19.66
CA LYS A 30 -7.01 11.47 -19.24
C LYS A 30 -7.60 10.20 -18.63
N LEU A 31 -7.76 10.21 -17.32
CA LEU A 31 -8.45 9.13 -16.61
C LEU A 31 -9.95 9.15 -16.93
N SER A 32 -10.51 7.97 -17.19
CA SER A 32 -11.96 7.79 -17.31
C SER A 32 -12.65 8.10 -15.98
N GLN A 33 -13.96 8.35 -16.01
CA GLN A 33 -14.72 8.53 -14.77
C GLN A 33 -14.70 7.25 -13.93
N SER A 34 -14.87 6.08 -14.56
CA SER A 34 -14.79 4.79 -13.87
C SER A 34 -13.46 4.56 -13.14
N ALA A 35 -12.34 4.96 -13.75
CA ALA A 35 -11.03 4.88 -13.10
C ALA A 35 -10.95 5.77 -11.85
N LYS A 36 -11.51 6.98 -11.92
CA LYS A 36 -11.57 7.90 -10.76
C LYS A 36 -12.47 7.35 -9.65
N ASP A 37 -13.61 6.77 -10.00
CA ASP A 37 -14.54 6.17 -9.04
C ASP A 37 -13.89 4.99 -8.31
N ILE A 38 -13.16 4.14 -9.04
CA ILE A 38 -12.34 3.06 -8.46
C ILE A 38 -11.30 3.65 -7.50
N LEU A 39 -10.51 4.63 -7.93
CA LEU A 39 -9.47 5.24 -7.09
C LEU A 39 -10.04 5.87 -5.83
N TRP A 40 -11.17 6.56 -5.94
CA TRP A 40 -11.85 7.17 -4.81
C TRP A 40 -12.35 6.12 -3.82
N SER A 41 -13.07 5.11 -4.31
CA SER A 41 -13.51 3.96 -3.51
C SER A 41 -12.33 3.28 -2.84
N GLU A 42 -11.23 3.06 -3.56
CA GLU A 42 -10.03 2.41 -3.03
C GLU A 42 -9.38 3.19 -1.89
N SER A 43 -9.38 4.52 -1.99
CA SER A 43 -8.84 5.40 -0.95
C SER A 43 -9.70 5.42 0.32
N GLY A 44 -10.97 5.03 0.22
CA GLY A 44 -11.96 5.19 1.29
C GLY A 44 -12.12 6.65 1.73
N GLY A 45 -11.89 7.62 0.83
CA GLY A 45 -11.95 9.04 1.11
C GLY A 45 -10.76 9.62 1.88
N HIS A 46 -9.67 8.86 2.08
CA HIS A 46 -8.52 9.29 2.88
C HIS A 46 -7.21 9.28 2.08
N CYS A 47 -6.25 10.10 2.50
CA CYS A 47 -4.91 10.13 1.92
C CYS A 47 -4.22 8.76 2.07
N GLN A 48 -3.73 8.21 0.96
CA GLN A 48 -3.12 6.87 0.92
C GLN A 48 -1.69 6.82 1.47
N ASN A 49 -1.10 7.97 1.86
CA ASN A 49 0.13 7.98 2.64
C ASN A 49 -0.14 7.39 4.05
N PRO A 50 0.51 6.28 4.45
CA PRO A 50 0.28 5.61 5.73
C PRO A 50 0.51 6.50 6.95
N GLY A 51 1.39 7.50 6.86
CA GLY A 51 1.68 8.44 7.94
C GLY A 51 0.78 9.68 7.97
N CYS A 52 -0.10 9.86 6.98
CA CYS A 52 -0.99 11.03 6.90
C CYS A 52 -2.45 10.67 7.15
N ARG A 53 -3.04 9.82 6.29
CA ARG A 53 -4.43 9.32 6.43
C ARG A 53 -5.48 10.41 6.66
N VAL A 54 -5.22 11.66 6.25
CA VAL A 54 -6.16 12.77 6.41
C VAL A 54 -7.41 12.53 5.56
N ASP A 55 -8.56 12.94 6.08
CA ASP A 55 -9.82 12.96 5.34
C ASP A 55 -9.70 13.93 4.14
N LEU A 56 -10.00 13.42 2.94
CA LEU A 56 -9.95 14.18 1.69
C LEU A 56 -11.32 14.74 1.28
N HIS A 57 -12.39 14.43 2.02
CA HIS A 57 -13.71 15.05 1.88
C HIS A 57 -13.73 16.51 2.34
N ALA A 58 -12.64 17.05 2.87
CA ALA A 58 -12.51 18.49 3.05
C ALA A 58 -12.68 19.18 1.68
N PHE A 59 -13.70 20.04 1.57
CA PHE A 59 -13.97 20.80 0.37
C PHE A 59 -13.39 22.21 0.48
N VAL A 60 -12.75 22.67 -0.59
CA VAL A 60 -12.47 24.08 -0.84
C VAL A 60 -13.27 24.47 -2.08
N ASP A 61 -14.20 25.41 -1.95
CA ASP A 61 -15.08 25.86 -3.04
C ASP A 61 -15.82 24.70 -3.75
N GLN A 62 -16.40 23.77 -2.99
CA GLN A 62 -17.09 22.56 -3.49
C GLN A 62 -16.21 21.56 -4.26
N VAL A 63 -14.88 21.71 -4.19
CA VAL A 63 -13.92 20.76 -4.75
C VAL A 63 -13.21 20.04 -3.61
N HIS A 64 -13.19 18.71 -3.63
CA HIS A 64 -12.47 17.93 -2.64
C HIS A 64 -10.96 18.17 -2.77
N VAL A 65 -10.22 18.09 -1.68
CA VAL A 65 -8.76 18.31 -1.69
C VAL A 65 -7.93 17.14 -2.27
N ALA A 66 -8.58 16.04 -2.65
CA ALA A 66 -7.88 14.87 -3.19
C ALA A 66 -7.18 15.14 -4.53
N GLU A 67 -5.93 14.70 -4.65
CA GLU A 67 -5.14 14.71 -5.88
C GLU A 67 -4.79 13.28 -6.33
N LEU A 68 -4.82 13.08 -7.65
CA LEU A 68 -4.47 11.79 -8.28
C LEU A 68 -2.99 11.81 -8.69
N ALA A 69 -2.20 11.07 -7.94
CA ALA A 69 -0.75 11.03 -8.05
C ALA A 69 -0.29 9.78 -8.80
N HIS A 70 0.43 9.95 -9.90
CA HIS A 70 0.98 8.81 -10.63
C HIS A 70 2.19 8.23 -9.89
N ILE A 71 2.19 6.91 -9.69
CA ILE A 71 3.34 6.15 -9.17
C ILE A 71 4.47 6.24 -10.20
N ILE A 72 4.24 5.72 -11.41
CA ILE A 72 5.06 6.01 -12.58
C ILE A 72 4.42 7.16 -13.36
N PRO A 73 5.13 8.28 -13.57
CA PRO A 73 4.53 9.49 -14.11
C PRO A 73 3.92 9.28 -15.50
N ALA A 74 2.84 10.01 -15.78
CA ALA A 74 2.21 10.09 -17.10
C ALA A 74 3.20 10.53 -18.20
N SER A 75 4.12 11.44 -17.88
CA SER A 75 5.16 11.90 -18.81
C SER A 75 6.42 11.04 -18.69
N THR A 76 7.03 10.72 -19.84
CA THR A 76 8.35 10.09 -19.94
C THR A 76 9.50 10.93 -19.40
N LYS A 77 9.25 12.19 -19.00
CA LYS A 77 10.22 13.09 -18.37
C LYS A 77 9.94 13.36 -16.88
N GLY A 78 8.98 12.65 -16.28
CA GLY A 78 8.62 12.83 -14.87
C GLY A 78 9.63 12.23 -13.89
N PRO A 79 9.48 12.50 -12.57
CA PRO A 79 10.47 12.20 -11.54
C PRO A 79 10.89 10.72 -11.42
N ARG A 80 10.02 9.79 -11.85
CA ARG A 80 10.21 8.33 -11.79
C ARG A 80 10.04 7.65 -13.16
N ALA A 81 10.16 8.39 -14.26
CA ALA A 81 9.86 7.86 -15.59
C ALA A 81 10.75 6.65 -15.98
N THR A 82 11.99 6.62 -15.48
CA THR A 82 12.95 5.54 -15.72
C THR A 82 12.60 4.22 -15.04
N GLU A 83 11.71 4.22 -14.05
CA GLU A 83 11.24 2.99 -13.38
C GLU A 83 10.12 2.27 -14.16
N GLY A 84 9.66 2.86 -15.26
CA GLY A 84 8.72 2.22 -16.18
C GLY A 84 8.87 2.80 -17.59
N PRO A 85 10.01 2.58 -18.26
CA PRO A 85 10.30 3.18 -19.56
C PRO A 85 9.35 2.69 -20.66
N ASP A 86 8.89 1.44 -20.54
CA ASP A 86 8.10 0.77 -21.59
C ASP A 86 6.59 0.86 -21.37
N LEU A 87 6.14 1.49 -20.27
CA LEU A 87 4.71 1.64 -20.00
C LEU A 87 4.05 2.53 -21.06
N THR A 88 3.00 1.97 -21.66
CA THR A 88 2.10 2.66 -22.58
C THR A 88 1.31 3.76 -21.87
N GLU A 89 0.67 4.63 -22.64
CA GLU A 89 -0.22 5.66 -22.08
C GLU A 89 -1.38 5.04 -21.27
N SER A 90 -1.93 3.92 -21.75
CA SER A 90 -3.02 3.20 -21.08
C SER A 90 -2.57 2.63 -19.73
N GLU A 91 -1.38 2.02 -19.66
CA GLU A 91 -0.86 1.48 -18.40
C GLU A 91 -0.49 2.58 -17.42
N ARG A 92 -0.03 3.74 -17.90
CA ARG A 92 0.18 4.92 -17.06
C ARG A 92 -1.13 5.47 -16.50
N ALA A 93 -2.21 5.36 -17.27
CA ALA A 93 -3.58 5.73 -16.89
C ALA A 93 -4.26 4.71 -15.96
N ASP A 94 -3.69 3.53 -15.80
CA ASP A 94 -4.34 2.45 -15.07
C ASP A 94 -4.47 2.79 -13.58
N PRO A 95 -5.63 2.54 -12.93
CA PRO A 95 -5.81 2.77 -11.50
C PRO A 95 -4.74 2.12 -10.62
N THR A 96 -4.14 1.00 -11.04
CA THR A 96 -3.04 0.34 -10.32
C THR A 96 -1.77 1.19 -10.25
N ASN A 97 -1.59 2.15 -11.15
CA ASN A 97 -0.45 3.07 -11.20
C ASN A 97 -0.73 4.42 -10.51
N ILE A 98 -1.85 4.57 -9.80
CA ILE A 98 -2.29 5.88 -9.28
C ILE A 98 -2.64 5.80 -7.79
N LEU A 99 -2.16 6.79 -7.04
CA LEU A 99 -2.48 7.04 -5.64
C LEU A 99 -3.45 8.21 -5.51
N VAL A 100 -4.24 8.19 -4.43
CA VAL A 100 -5.06 9.33 -3.99
C VAL A 100 -4.40 9.97 -2.77
N LEU A 101 -3.95 11.22 -2.90
CA LEU A 101 -3.19 11.91 -1.86
C LEU A 101 -3.77 13.30 -1.56
N CYS A 102 -3.44 13.85 -0.39
CA CYS A 102 -3.62 15.28 -0.15
C CYS A 102 -2.54 16.09 -0.90
N PRO A 103 -2.75 17.40 -1.15
CA PRO A 103 -1.81 18.20 -1.94
C PRO A 103 -0.40 18.26 -1.34
N THR A 104 -0.30 18.23 -0.02
CA THR A 104 0.98 18.20 0.71
C THR A 104 1.75 16.90 0.43
N CYS A 105 1.09 15.74 0.55
CA CYS A 105 1.74 14.45 0.32
C CYS A 105 2.08 14.25 -1.16
N HIS A 106 1.22 14.71 -2.07
CA HIS A 106 1.52 14.68 -3.50
C HIS A 106 2.77 15.51 -3.84
N THR A 107 2.83 16.76 -3.36
CA THR A 107 4.00 17.63 -3.53
C THR A 107 5.27 17.01 -2.95
N MET A 108 5.17 16.35 -1.80
CA MET A 108 6.30 15.70 -1.12
C MET A 108 6.92 14.59 -1.99
N ILE A 109 6.10 13.67 -2.52
CA ILE A 109 6.62 12.55 -3.32
C ILE A 109 7.17 13.01 -4.68
N ASP A 110 6.63 14.09 -5.24
CA ASP A 110 7.11 14.65 -6.51
C ASP A 110 8.44 15.39 -6.36
N LYS A 111 8.65 16.06 -5.21
CA LYS A 111 9.91 16.74 -4.92
C LYS A 111 11.01 15.81 -4.38
N GLY A 112 10.66 14.65 -3.84
CA GLY A 112 11.60 13.69 -3.26
C GLY A 112 11.62 12.32 -3.97
N PRO A 113 11.76 12.22 -5.29
CA PRO A 113 11.61 10.94 -5.99
C PRO A 113 12.60 9.85 -5.54
N SER A 114 13.81 10.21 -5.10
CA SER A 114 14.78 9.25 -4.55
C SER A 114 14.37 8.67 -3.20
N GLN A 115 13.59 9.41 -2.40
CA GLN A 115 13.06 8.98 -1.11
C GLN A 115 11.74 8.19 -1.27
N TYR A 116 11.06 8.40 -2.40
CA TYR A 116 9.77 7.79 -2.71
C TYR A 116 9.81 7.08 -4.09
N PRO A 117 10.64 6.04 -4.25
CA PRO A 117 10.64 5.21 -5.46
C PRO A 117 9.30 4.50 -5.64
N ALA A 118 9.02 4.00 -6.85
CA ALA A 118 7.73 3.39 -7.19
C ALA A 118 7.36 2.24 -6.26
N GLY A 119 8.33 1.42 -5.83
CA GLY A 119 8.10 0.32 -4.89
C GLY A 119 7.47 0.78 -3.56
N ILE A 120 7.95 1.89 -2.98
CA ILE A 120 7.36 2.46 -1.75
C ILE A 120 5.92 2.91 -2.00
N LEU A 121 5.68 3.58 -3.12
CA LEU A 121 4.36 4.11 -3.47
C LEU A 121 3.34 3.00 -3.75
N ARG A 122 3.77 1.89 -4.36
CA ARG A 122 2.94 0.68 -4.50
C ARG A 122 2.56 0.10 -3.14
N ARG A 123 3.51 -0.02 -2.21
CA ARG A 123 3.23 -0.44 -0.83
C ARG A 123 2.26 0.50 -0.10
N TRP A 124 2.32 1.82 -0.35
CA TRP A 124 1.34 2.76 0.19
C TRP A 124 -0.08 2.46 -0.30
N LYS A 125 -0.23 2.24 -1.61
CA LYS A 125 -1.53 1.88 -2.23
C LYS A 125 -2.07 0.59 -1.63
N GLU A 126 -1.26 -0.46 -1.61
CA GLU A 126 -1.61 -1.77 -1.05
C GLU A 126 -2.03 -1.66 0.42
N ARG A 127 -1.26 -0.94 1.24
CA ARG A 127 -1.59 -0.74 2.66
C ARG A 127 -2.89 0.04 2.85
N SER A 128 -3.15 1.05 2.02
CA SER A 128 -4.42 1.78 2.04
C SER A 128 -5.59 0.86 1.68
N GLN A 129 -5.43 0.05 0.64
CA GLN A 129 -6.47 -0.87 0.19
C GLN A 129 -6.77 -1.94 1.23
N ARG A 130 -5.72 -2.47 1.86
CA ARG A 130 -5.83 -3.39 2.99
C ARG A 130 -6.51 -2.76 4.19
N ALA A 131 -6.15 -1.53 4.56
CA ALA A 131 -6.82 -0.82 5.65
C ALA A 131 -8.32 -0.59 5.39
N ARG A 132 -8.72 -0.36 4.13
CA ARG A 132 -10.14 -0.29 3.73
C ARG A 132 -10.82 -1.65 3.84
N ALA A 133 -10.18 -2.71 3.37
CA ALA A 133 -10.68 -4.08 3.48
C ALA A 133 -10.84 -4.51 4.95
N ILE A 134 -9.91 -4.10 5.83
CA ILE A 134 -10.02 -4.27 7.28
C ILE A 134 -11.24 -3.53 7.82
N ALA A 135 -11.36 -2.24 7.53
CA ALA A 135 -12.40 -1.39 8.09
C ALA A 135 -13.83 -1.80 7.71
N PHE A 136 -14.03 -2.37 6.52
CA PHE A 136 -15.37 -2.62 5.97
C PHE A 136 -15.64 -4.07 5.55
N GLY A 137 -14.60 -4.86 5.30
CA GLY A 137 -14.70 -6.22 4.77
C GLY A 137 -14.21 -7.31 5.73
N THR A 138 -13.58 -6.94 6.84
CA THR A 138 -13.12 -7.93 7.82
C THR A 138 -14.16 -8.09 8.92
N PRO A 139 -14.74 -9.29 9.07
CA PRO A 139 -15.77 -9.53 10.08
C PRO A 139 -15.23 -9.31 11.49
N GLN A 140 -16.04 -8.67 12.32
CA GLN A 140 -15.89 -8.69 13.77
C GLN A 140 -16.78 -9.80 14.32
N PHE A 141 -16.24 -10.61 15.22
CA PHE A 141 -16.90 -11.75 15.82
C PHE A 141 -17.30 -11.46 17.25
N THR A 142 -18.30 -12.17 17.73
CA THR A 142 -18.78 -12.03 19.12
C THR A 142 -18.17 -13.05 20.06
N SER A 143 -17.57 -14.11 19.52
CA SER A 143 -16.92 -15.18 20.28
C SER A 143 -15.60 -15.62 19.66
N ARG A 144 -14.74 -16.20 20.51
CA ARG A 144 -13.46 -16.80 20.09
C ARG A 144 -13.67 -17.95 19.11
N ASP A 145 -14.73 -18.74 19.27
CA ASP A 145 -15.04 -19.88 18.41
C ASP A 145 -15.38 -19.44 16.98
N GLU A 146 -16.18 -18.39 16.83
CA GLU A 146 -16.50 -17.81 15.51
C GLU A 146 -15.23 -17.28 14.82
N ALA A 147 -14.40 -16.54 15.55
CA ALA A 147 -13.13 -16.03 15.03
C ALA A 147 -12.16 -17.15 14.65
N ARG A 148 -12.10 -18.21 15.47
CA ARG A 148 -11.30 -19.42 15.20
C ARG A 148 -11.77 -20.13 13.93
N ALA A 149 -13.08 -20.32 13.78
CA ALA A 149 -13.67 -20.98 12.62
C ALA A 149 -13.34 -20.22 11.32
N ALA A 150 -13.25 -18.90 11.36
CA ALA A 150 -12.88 -18.08 10.21
C ALA A 150 -11.40 -18.20 9.82
N ILE A 151 -10.48 -18.39 10.77
CA ILE A 151 -9.04 -18.51 10.48
C ILE A 151 -8.58 -19.94 10.20
N GLU A 152 -9.33 -20.96 10.65
CA GLU A 152 -8.95 -22.38 10.52
C GLU A 152 -8.66 -22.79 9.05
N PRO A 153 -9.47 -22.43 8.04
CA PRO A 153 -9.18 -22.82 6.66
C PRO A 153 -7.89 -22.20 6.11
N LEU A 154 -7.56 -20.98 6.53
CA LEU A 154 -6.34 -20.28 6.11
C LEU A 154 -5.10 -20.96 6.70
N LEU A 155 -5.15 -21.31 8.00
CA LEU A 155 -4.09 -22.06 8.66
C LEU A 155 -3.94 -23.46 8.06
N GLY A 156 -5.05 -24.14 7.76
CA GLY A 156 -5.05 -25.45 7.10
C GLY A 156 -4.39 -25.42 5.73
N ALA A 157 -4.71 -24.42 4.89
CA ALA A 157 -4.09 -24.25 3.59
C ALA A 157 -2.58 -23.97 3.69
N ASN A 158 -2.17 -23.09 4.61
CA ASN A 158 -0.75 -22.81 4.85
C ASN A 158 0.02 -24.06 5.30
N ARG A 159 -0.57 -24.83 6.23
CA ARG A 159 0.00 -26.07 6.72
C ARG A 159 0.17 -27.09 5.59
N ALA A 160 -0.82 -27.26 4.73
CA ALA A 160 -0.75 -28.18 3.60
C ALA A 160 0.39 -27.81 2.64
N VAL A 161 0.55 -26.53 2.31
CA VAL A 161 1.67 -26.04 1.49
C VAL A 161 3.01 -26.35 2.15
N PHE A 162 3.16 -26.04 3.44
CA PHE A 162 4.40 -26.29 4.18
C PHE A 162 4.74 -27.78 4.25
N GLN A 163 3.76 -28.66 4.50
CA GLN A 163 3.99 -30.10 4.57
C GLN A 163 4.40 -30.69 3.21
N LEU A 164 3.72 -30.26 2.13
CA LEU A 164 3.96 -30.81 0.80
C LEU A 164 5.24 -30.27 0.16
N TYR A 165 5.54 -28.98 0.32
CA TYR A 165 6.59 -28.28 -0.43
C TYR A 165 7.62 -27.58 0.44
N GLY A 166 7.36 -27.43 1.74
CA GLY A 166 8.30 -26.76 2.65
C GLY A 166 9.69 -27.41 2.67
N PRO A 167 10.71 -26.64 3.08
CA PRO A 167 12.09 -27.12 3.13
C PRO A 167 12.19 -28.33 4.07
N LEU A 168 12.90 -29.36 3.60
CA LEU A 168 13.24 -30.55 4.37
C LEU A 168 14.69 -30.43 4.82
N ASP A 169 14.98 -30.88 6.04
CA ASP A 169 16.35 -30.89 6.54
C ASP A 169 17.22 -31.81 5.67
N ASP A 170 18.42 -31.33 5.35
CA ASP A 170 19.46 -32.04 4.58
C ASP A 170 19.05 -32.53 3.17
N VAL A 171 17.97 -32.00 2.61
CA VAL A 171 17.53 -32.30 1.24
C VAL A 171 17.56 -31.03 0.39
N PHE A 172 18.41 -31.03 -0.63
CA PHE A 172 18.50 -29.97 -1.64
C PHE A 172 17.84 -30.43 -2.93
N ASP A 173 16.67 -29.86 -3.24
CA ASP A 173 15.92 -30.11 -4.47
C ASP A 173 15.40 -28.78 -5.02
N ASP A 174 15.98 -28.35 -6.13
CA ASP A 174 15.63 -27.08 -6.81
C ASP A 174 14.17 -27.07 -7.28
N THR A 175 13.63 -28.21 -7.71
CA THR A 175 12.23 -28.29 -8.18
C THR A 175 11.27 -28.07 -7.01
N ARG A 176 11.57 -28.67 -5.85
CA ARG A 176 10.81 -28.46 -4.62
C ARG A 176 10.94 -27.01 -4.14
N ALA A 177 12.13 -26.42 -4.19
CA ALA A 177 12.37 -25.03 -3.80
C ALA A 177 11.59 -24.04 -4.68
N ASP A 178 11.49 -24.31 -5.98
CA ASP A 178 10.68 -23.51 -6.91
C ASP A 178 9.18 -23.63 -6.63
N GLN A 179 8.70 -24.86 -6.35
CA GLN A 179 7.31 -25.09 -5.97
C GLN A 179 6.96 -24.40 -4.65
N TRP A 180 7.83 -24.49 -3.65
CA TRP A 180 7.71 -23.77 -2.38
C TRP A 180 7.60 -22.27 -2.63
N SER A 181 8.53 -21.69 -3.40
CA SER A 181 8.56 -20.25 -3.66
C SER A 181 7.28 -19.76 -4.34
N ARG A 182 6.75 -20.52 -5.31
CA ARG A 182 5.46 -20.22 -5.96
C ARG A 182 4.30 -20.29 -4.97
N HIS A 183 4.15 -21.39 -4.23
CA HIS A 183 3.04 -21.54 -3.28
C HIS A 183 3.11 -20.55 -2.10
N VAL A 184 4.31 -20.09 -1.71
CA VAL A 184 4.44 -19.02 -0.73
C VAL A 184 3.80 -17.73 -1.23
N VAL A 185 4.09 -17.34 -2.47
CA VAL A 185 3.54 -16.13 -3.09
C VAL A 185 2.04 -16.25 -3.33
N ASP A 186 1.58 -17.39 -3.84
CA ASP A 186 0.20 -17.56 -4.28
C ASP A 186 -0.77 -17.91 -3.14
N THR A 187 -0.29 -18.54 -2.06
CA THR A 187 -1.15 -19.05 -0.98
C THR A 187 -0.73 -18.50 0.39
N VAL A 188 0.53 -18.73 0.81
CA VAL A 188 0.94 -18.48 2.20
C VAL A 188 0.90 -16.99 2.54
N ILE A 189 1.43 -16.15 1.66
CA ILE A 189 1.45 -14.69 1.86
C ILE A 189 0.02 -14.13 1.90
N PRO A 190 -0.86 -14.38 0.90
CA PRO A 190 -2.26 -13.94 0.97
C PRO A 190 -2.98 -14.39 2.24
N ASN A 191 -2.80 -15.65 2.65
CA ASN A 191 -3.41 -16.18 3.86
C ASN A 191 -2.84 -15.53 5.13
N ASN A 192 -1.52 -15.31 5.22
CA ASN A 192 -0.91 -14.60 6.35
C ASN A 192 -1.46 -13.17 6.47
N ARG A 193 -1.68 -12.48 5.34
CA ARG A 193 -2.32 -11.16 5.32
C ARG A 193 -3.75 -11.23 5.86
N ALA A 194 -4.56 -12.17 5.37
CA ALA A 194 -5.93 -12.36 5.84
C ALA A 194 -5.99 -12.75 7.33
N LEU A 195 -5.09 -13.62 7.80
CA LEU A 195 -4.96 -13.99 9.21
C LEU A 195 -4.66 -12.77 10.09
N LEU A 196 -3.69 -11.95 9.70
CA LEU A 196 -3.37 -10.72 10.42
C LEU A 196 -4.56 -9.76 10.46
N ASP A 197 -5.29 -9.62 9.36
CA ASP A 197 -6.45 -8.72 9.29
C ASP A 197 -7.57 -9.18 10.23
N LEU A 198 -7.91 -10.48 10.18
CA LEU A 198 -8.92 -11.09 11.07
C LEU A 198 -8.50 -10.99 12.55
N LEU A 199 -7.27 -11.36 12.87
CA LEU A 199 -6.77 -11.38 14.25
C LEU A 199 -6.59 -9.98 14.83
N GLN A 200 -6.18 -8.99 14.03
CA GLN A 200 -6.06 -7.59 14.48
C GLN A 200 -7.43 -6.93 14.66
N SER A 201 -8.38 -7.18 13.75
CA SER A 201 -9.74 -6.65 13.86
C SER A 201 -10.53 -7.24 15.03
N ASN A 202 -10.15 -8.44 15.45
CA ASN A 202 -10.73 -9.17 16.58
C ASN A 202 -9.76 -9.27 17.76
N ARG A 203 -8.80 -8.33 17.87
CA ARG A 203 -7.73 -8.37 18.88
C ARG A 203 -8.26 -8.38 20.31
N ASP A 204 -9.47 -7.87 20.54
CA ASP A 204 -10.12 -7.88 21.86
C ASP A 204 -10.55 -9.27 22.32
N LEU A 205 -10.72 -10.23 21.40
CA LEU A 205 -11.00 -11.64 21.72
C LEU A 205 -9.74 -12.43 22.10
N LEU A 206 -8.55 -11.85 21.92
CA LEU A 206 -7.27 -12.49 22.23
C LEU A 206 -6.87 -12.30 23.70
N THR A 207 -6.31 -13.36 24.28
CA THR A 207 -5.61 -13.30 25.56
C THR A 207 -4.33 -12.47 25.44
N VAL A 208 -3.73 -12.09 26.57
CA VAL A 208 -2.46 -11.34 26.59
C VAL A 208 -1.33 -12.12 25.91
N ALA A 209 -1.26 -13.43 26.13
CA ALA A 209 -0.26 -14.28 25.50
C ALA A 209 -0.45 -14.34 23.98
N GLU A 210 -1.69 -14.53 23.51
CA GLU A 210 -2.00 -14.59 22.08
C GLU A 210 -1.76 -13.24 21.37
N LYS A 211 -1.98 -12.11 22.04
CA LYS A 211 -1.62 -10.78 21.51
C LYS A 211 -0.11 -10.69 21.24
N ALA A 212 0.71 -11.17 22.16
CA ALA A 212 2.16 -11.21 21.96
C ALA A 212 2.55 -12.17 20.82
N THR A 213 1.90 -13.33 20.72
CA THR A 213 2.08 -14.26 19.60
C THR A 213 1.70 -13.63 18.25
N LEU A 214 0.59 -12.89 18.19
CA LEU A 214 0.16 -12.16 17.00
C LEU A 214 1.19 -11.10 16.56
N ASP A 215 1.79 -10.40 17.52
CA ASP A 215 2.78 -9.37 17.20
C ASP A 215 4.07 -9.99 16.62
N ILE A 216 4.49 -11.16 17.11
CA ILE A 216 5.61 -11.94 16.53
C ILE A 216 5.22 -12.46 15.13
N PHE A 217 3.98 -12.92 14.96
CA PHE A 217 3.50 -13.39 13.66
C PHE A 217 3.48 -12.28 12.61
N ALA A 218 3.16 -11.04 12.99
CA ALA A 218 3.21 -9.89 12.09
C ALA A 218 4.64 -9.67 11.56
N ILE A 219 5.66 -9.78 12.42
CA ILE A 219 7.07 -9.68 12.02
C ILE A 219 7.45 -10.84 11.08
N HIS A 220 7.08 -12.07 11.44
CA HIS A 220 7.31 -13.24 10.58
C HIS A 220 6.70 -13.08 9.18
N ALA A 221 5.42 -12.67 9.11
CA ALA A 221 4.71 -12.47 7.84
C ALA A 221 5.38 -11.40 6.98
N GLN A 222 5.77 -10.27 7.57
CA GLN A 222 6.49 -9.20 6.86
C GLN A 222 7.82 -9.71 6.30
N GLN A 223 8.64 -10.40 7.12
CA GLN A 223 9.94 -10.90 6.69
C GLN A 223 9.82 -11.99 5.60
N LEU A 224 8.75 -12.79 5.64
CA LEU A 224 8.46 -13.77 4.60
C LEU A 224 8.12 -13.07 3.27
N GLU A 225 7.31 -12.01 3.32
CA GLU A 225 6.99 -11.18 2.15
C GLU A 225 8.24 -10.50 1.56
N GLU A 226 9.05 -9.86 2.39
CA GLU A 226 10.31 -9.20 1.96
C GLU A 226 11.23 -10.20 1.25
N ARG A 227 11.35 -11.42 1.77
CA ARG A 227 12.15 -12.48 1.15
C ARG A 227 11.62 -12.89 -0.22
N HIS A 228 10.32 -13.21 -0.30
CA HIS A 228 9.75 -13.88 -1.47
C HIS A 228 9.23 -12.92 -2.55
N LEU A 229 8.91 -11.67 -2.20
CA LEU A 229 8.43 -10.66 -3.15
C LEU A 229 9.52 -9.65 -3.52
N GLU A 230 10.42 -9.30 -2.59
CA GLU A 230 11.43 -8.26 -2.80
C GLU A 230 12.85 -8.81 -2.95
N GLY A 231 13.04 -10.12 -2.74
CA GLY A 231 14.38 -10.74 -2.73
C GLY A 231 15.26 -10.28 -1.55
N ASN A 232 14.66 -9.60 -0.57
CA ASN A 232 15.36 -9.06 0.58
C ASN A 232 15.35 -10.08 1.71
N TRP A 233 16.50 -10.73 1.94
CA TRP A 233 16.64 -11.74 2.98
C TRP A 233 17.76 -11.41 3.96
N THR A 234 17.47 -11.58 5.24
CA THR A 234 18.45 -11.43 6.32
C THR A 234 18.58 -12.76 7.08
N PRO A 235 19.80 -13.26 7.34
CA PRO A 235 20.02 -14.40 8.23
C PRO A 235 19.36 -14.21 9.59
N GLY A 236 18.74 -15.26 10.13
CA GLY A 236 18.05 -15.19 11.43
C GLY A 236 16.64 -14.60 11.38
N SER A 237 16.01 -14.53 10.20
CA SER A 237 14.60 -14.16 10.06
C SER A 237 13.69 -15.00 10.95
N THR A 238 12.65 -14.37 11.49
CA THR A 238 11.72 -14.96 12.46
C THR A 238 11.00 -16.18 11.87
N ARG A 239 10.99 -17.29 12.61
CA ARG A 239 10.22 -18.49 12.25
C ARG A 239 8.73 -18.27 12.52
N PHE A 240 7.90 -19.09 11.88
CA PHE A 240 6.47 -19.11 12.17
C PHE A 240 6.25 -19.42 13.66
N PRO A 241 5.56 -18.55 14.43
CA PRO A 241 5.34 -18.79 15.84
C PRO A 241 4.28 -19.87 16.05
N GLU A 242 4.66 -20.98 16.68
CA GLU A 242 3.80 -22.17 16.87
C GLU A 242 2.45 -21.84 17.53
N GLY A 243 2.41 -20.84 18.42
CA GLY A 243 1.19 -20.41 19.09
C GLY A 243 0.10 -19.86 18.15
N ILE A 244 0.43 -19.48 16.90
CA ILE A 244 -0.60 -19.12 15.90
C ILE A 244 -1.45 -20.34 15.52
N ASP A 245 -0.89 -21.53 15.61
CA ASP A 245 -1.60 -22.75 15.24
C ASP A 245 -2.75 -23.08 16.20
N SER A 246 -2.57 -22.72 17.46
CA SER A 246 -3.54 -22.88 18.54
C SER A 246 -4.26 -21.60 18.93
N ILE A 247 -3.99 -20.47 18.27
CA ILE A 247 -4.60 -19.18 18.61
C ILE A 247 -6.14 -19.28 18.54
N MET A 248 -6.81 -18.67 19.51
CA MET A 248 -8.26 -18.68 19.70
C MET A 248 -8.88 -20.05 19.98
N LYS A 249 -8.11 -21.13 20.18
CA LYS A 249 -8.64 -22.38 20.73
C LYS A 249 -9.05 -22.15 22.20
N GLY A 250 -10.11 -22.81 22.65
CA GLY A 250 -10.52 -22.79 24.05
C GLY A 250 -9.46 -23.42 24.94
N ASP A 251 -9.41 -23.01 26.21
CA ASP A 251 -8.70 -23.74 27.25
C ASP A 251 -9.50 -25.03 27.51
N THR A 252 -9.24 -26.10 26.77
CA THR A 252 -9.79 -27.42 27.08
C THR A 252 -9.19 -27.97 28.38
#